data_AF-A0AAU7NKD6-F1
#
_entry.id   AF-A0AAU7NKD6-F1
#
_cell.length_a   1.000
_cell.length_b   1.000
_cell.length_c   1.000
_cell.angle_alpha   90.00
_cell.angle_beta   90.00
_cell.angle_gamma   90.00
#
_symmetry.space_group_name_H-M   'P 1'
#
loop_
_entity.id
_entity.type
_entity.pdbx_description
1 polymer ?
#
loop_
_entity_poly.entity_id
_entity_poly.type
_entity_poly.pdbx_seq_one_letter_code
_entity_poly.pdbx_strand_id
1 'polypeptide(L)' 'MSIQPKDMSIEKETYCEMFGFEPSCVNDDIVRSFFTRHATEHLEQLKAGYLQMADINSEITHDFSSCEADCEKHVLERY' A
#
# COMPACT_ATOMS: atom_id res chain seq x y z
N MET A 1 -25.09 1.59 -19.11
CA MET A 1 -24.39 2.20 -17.95
C MET A 1 -23.34 3.13 -18.50
N SER A 2 -23.48 4.44 -18.27
CA SER A 2 -22.50 5.43 -18.72
C SER A 2 -21.24 5.27 -17.87
N ILE A 3 -20.16 4.78 -18.47
CA ILE A 3 -18.84 4.72 -17.80
C ILE A 3 -18.36 6.16 -17.73
N GLN A 4 -18.56 6.80 -16.58
CA GLN A 4 -17.92 8.08 -16.29
C GLN A 4 -16.41 7.88 -16.46
N PRO A 5 -15.69 8.78 -17.15
CA PRO A 5 -14.24 8.67 -17.25
C PRO A 5 -13.69 8.76 -15.83
N LYS A 6 -13.20 7.63 -15.32
CA LYS A 6 -12.51 7.56 -14.03
C LYS A 6 -11.31 8.49 -14.12
N ASP A 7 -11.18 9.42 -13.18
CA ASP A 7 -9.96 10.22 -13.04
C ASP A 7 -8.79 9.25 -12.86
N MET A 8 -7.81 9.35 -13.76
CA MET A 8 -6.63 8.49 -13.83
C MET A 8 -5.34 9.23 -13.50
N SER A 9 -5.44 10.46 -12.98
CA SER A 9 -4.29 11.28 -12.59
C SER A 9 -3.34 10.53 -11.66
N ILE A 10 -3.87 9.91 -10.59
CA ILE A 10 -3.09 9.16 -9.60
C ILE A 10 -2.42 7.93 -10.22
N GLU A 11 -3.16 7.10 -10.96
CA GLU A 11 -2.59 5.92 -11.61
C GLU A 11 -1.52 6.31 -12.63
N LYS A 12 -1.71 7.42 -13.34
CA LYS A 12 -0.75 7.92 -14.33
C LYS A 12 0.52 8.46 -13.69
N GLU A 13 0.41 9.25 -12.63
CA GLU A 13 1.54 9.70 -11.83
C GLU A 13 2.33 8.51 -11.28
N THR A 14 1.64 7.56 -10.65
CA THR A 14 2.25 6.34 -10.09
C THR A 14 3.00 5.55 -11.17
N TYR A 15 2.38 5.32 -12.33
CA TYR A 15 3.02 4.61 -13.44
C TYR A 15 4.27 5.35 -13.95
N CYS A 16 4.17 6.67 -14.11
CA CYS A 16 5.26 7.51 -14.57
C CYS A 16 6.44 7.51 -13.59
N GLU A 17 6.18 7.57 -12.29
CA GLU A 17 7.20 7.48 -11.24
C GLU A 17 7.89 6.12 -11.22
N MET A 18 7.13 5.03 -11.34
CA MET A 18 7.67 3.66 -11.32
C MET A 18 8.63 3.38 -12.48
N PHE A 19 8.32 3.93 -13.67
CA PHE A 19 9.04 3.62 -14.91
C PHE A 19 9.90 4.77 -15.44
N GLY A 20 9.91 5.93 -14.77
CA GLY A 20 10.71 7.10 -15.13
C GLY A 20 10.27 7.80 -16.41
N PHE A 21 8.96 7.82 -16.69
CA PHE A 21 8.40 8.52 -17.85
C PHE A 21 7.79 9.86 -17.45
N GLU A 22 7.78 10.83 -18.37
CA GLU A 22 6.95 12.03 -18.16
C GLU A 22 5.47 11.72 -18.45
N PRO A 23 4.52 12.28 -17.68
CA PRO A 23 3.08 12.09 -17.91
C PRO A 23 2.62 12.50 -19.31
N SER A 24 3.30 13.46 -19.94
CA SER A 24 3.05 13.91 -21.32
C SER A 24 3.36 12.83 -22.37
N CYS A 25 4.24 11.88 -22.05
CA CYS A 25 4.72 10.82 -22.95
C CYS A 25 3.99 9.49 -22.80
N VAL A 26 3.03 9.39 -21.86
CA VAL A 26 2.36 8.13 -21.53
C VAL A 26 0.87 8.20 -21.87
N ASN A 27 0.39 7.17 -22.57
CA ASN A 27 -1.01 7.02 -22.96
C ASN A 27 -1.85 6.40 -21.83
N ASP A 28 -3.03 6.96 -21.57
CA ASP A 28 -3.92 6.54 -20.47
C ASP A 28 -4.42 5.10 -20.62
N ASP A 29 -4.58 4.57 -21.84
CA ASP A 29 -4.99 3.18 -22.07
C ASP A 29 -3.90 2.18 -21.70
N ILE A 30 -2.62 2.56 -21.84
CA ILE A 30 -1.48 1.74 -21.40
C ILE A 30 -1.46 1.67 -19.88
N VAL A 31 -1.59 2.81 -19.21
CA VAL A 31 -1.69 2.90 -17.74
C VAL A 31 -2.87 2.07 -17.25
N ARG A 32 -4.04 2.21 -17.88
CA ARG A 32 -5.25 1.47 -17.51
C ARG A 32 -5.06 -0.03 -17.66
N SER A 33 -4.46 -0.46 -18.76
CA SER A 33 -4.21 -1.88 -19.03
C SER A 33 -3.22 -2.47 -18.03
N PHE A 34 -2.19 -1.71 -17.65
CA PHE A 34 -1.22 -2.12 -16.63
C PHE A 34 -1.92 -2.35 -15.28
N PHE A 35 -2.61 -1.34 -14.75
CA PHE A 35 -3.28 -1.48 -13.46
C PHE A 35 -4.43 -2.50 -13.51
N THR A 36 -5.17 -2.63 -14.61
CA THR A 36 -6.20 -3.67 -14.71
C THR A 36 -5.60 -5.07 -14.65
N ARG A 37 -4.43 -5.28 -15.28
CA ARG A 37 -3.74 -6.58 -15.28
C ARG A 37 -3.12 -6.91 -13.91
N HIS A 38 -2.63 -5.90 -13.19
CA HIS A 38 -1.83 -6.11 -11.97
C HIS A 38 -2.54 -5.72 -10.65
N ALA A 39 -3.69 -5.04 -10.70
CA ALA A 39 -4.40 -4.56 -9.51
C ALA A 39 -4.81 -5.70 -8.56
N THR A 40 -5.14 -6.86 -9.12
CA THR A 40 -5.57 -8.02 -8.34
C THR A 40 -4.42 -8.90 -7.89
N GLU A 41 -3.34 -9.01 -8.65
CA GLU A 41 -2.27 -9.96 -8.34
C GLU A 41 -1.50 -9.58 -7.08
N HIS A 42 -1.01 -8.33 -6.99
CA HIS A 42 -0.19 -7.94 -5.85
C HIS A 42 -1.00 -7.62 -4.59
N LEU A 43 -2.19 -7.03 -4.74
CA LEU A 43 -3.03 -6.71 -3.58
C LEU A 43 -3.60 -7.97 -2.92
N GLU A 44 -4.07 -8.95 -3.71
CA GLU A 44 -4.59 -10.20 -3.13
C GLU A 44 -3.47 -11.05 -2.54
N GLN A 45 -2.27 -11.06 -3.13
CA GLN A 45 -1.11 -11.72 -2.51
C GLN A 45 -0.70 -11.05 -1.19
N LEU A 46 -0.66 -9.72 -1.14
CA LEU A 46 -0.37 -8.98 0.08
C LEU A 46 -1.40 -9.25 1.17
N LYS A 47 -2.69 -9.21 0.82
CA LYS A 47 -3.80 -9.52 1.71
C LYS A 47 -3.72 -10.97 2.21
N ALA A 48 -3.45 -11.93 1.33
CA ALA A 48 -3.27 -13.33 1.71
C ALA A 48 -2.08 -13.51 2.67
N GLY A 49 -0.97 -12.82 2.43
CA GLY A 49 0.19 -12.83 3.32
C GLY A 49 -0.14 -12.29 4.71
N TYR A 50 -0.84 -11.16 4.80
CA TYR A 50 -1.29 -10.62 6.09
C TYR A 50 -2.22 -11.56 6.85
N LEU A 51 -3.13 -12.24 6.15
CA LEU A 51 -4.02 -13.22 6.77
C LEU A 51 -3.24 -14.46 7.26
N GLN A 52 -2.28 -14.96 6.48
CA GLN A 52 -1.43 -16.10 6.86
C GLN A 52 -0.55 -15.80 8.07
N MET A 53 -0.08 -14.55 8.18
CA MET A 53 0.81 -14.12 9.25
C MET A 53 0.05 -13.51 10.44
N ALA A 54 -1.28 -13.45 10.42
CA ALA A 54 -2.08 -12.74 11.41
C ALA A 54 -1.80 -13.22 12.85
N ASP A 55 -1.74 -14.55 13.05
CA ASP A 55 -1.52 -15.14 14.36
C ASP A 55 -0.11 -14.83 14.89
N ILE A 56 0.93 -15.01 14.07
CA ILE A 56 2.33 -14.69 14.43
C ILE A 56 2.48 -13.19 14.72
N ASN A 57 1.88 -12.34 13.89
CA ASN A 57 1.91 -10.90 14.09
C ASN A 57 1.23 -10.52 15.41
N SER A 58 0.12 -11.18 15.76
CA SER A 58 -0.57 -10.96 17.04
C SER A 58 0.27 -11.40 18.25
N GLU A 59 0.96 -12.54 18.16
CA GLU A 59 1.84 -13.04 19.23
C GLU A 59 3.02 -12.09 19.45
N ILE A 60 3.69 -11.66 18.38
CA ILE A 60 4.79 -10.69 18.47
C ILE A 60 4.29 -9.38 19.10
N THR A 61 3.17 -8.83 18.64
CA THR A 61 2.62 -7.61 19.24
C THR A 61 2.31 -7.80 20.72
N HIS A 62 1.79 -8.96 21.13
CA HIS A 62 1.54 -9.24 22.53
C HIS A 62 2.84 -9.24 23.35
N ASP A 63 3.85 -10.00 22.91
CA ASP A 63 5.11 -10.20 23.63
C ASP A 63 5.90 -8.89 23.83
N PHE A 64 5.79 -7.95 22.90
CA PHE A 64 6.53 -6.68 22.95
C PHE A 64 5.70 -5.49 23.45
N SER A 65 4.39 -5.65 23.68
CA SER A 65 3.50 -4.56 24.13
C SER A 65 3.94 -3.91 25.45
N SER A 66 4.51 -4.68 26.38
CA SER A 66 5.03 -4.12 27.63
C SER A 66 6.27 -3.26 27.43
N CYS A 67 7.13 -3.61 26.47
CA CYS A 67 8.32 -2.81 26.14
C CYS A 67 7.93 -1.46 25.53
N GLU A 68 6.86 -1.41 24.73
CA GLU A 68 6.31 -0.17 24.19
C GLU A 68 5.78 0.73 25.31
N ALA A 69 5.04 0.17 26.26
CA ALA A 69 4.50 0.90 27.41
C ALA A 69 5.61 1.47 28.31
N ASP A 70 6.67 0.71 28.57
CA ASP A 70 7.83 1.17 29.34
C ASP A 70 8.57 2.30 28.61
N CYS A 71 8.72 2.20 27.29
CA CYS A 71 9.32 3.24 26.48
C CYS A 71 8.49 4.53 26.51
N GLU A 72 7.17 4.44 26.33
CA GLU A 72 6.25 5.57 26.38
C GLU A 72 6.33 6.28 27.74
N LYS A 73 6.33 5.52 28.84
CA LYS A 73 6.52 6.05 30.20
C LYS A 73 7.82 6.83 30.32
N HIS A 74 8.94 6.28 29.85
CA HIS A 74 10.24 6.95 29.91
C HIS A 74 10.31 8.21 29.04
N VAL A 75 9.60 8.26 27.92
CA VAL A 75 9.48 9.46 27.09
C VAL A 75 8.69 10.53 27.84
N LEU A 76 7.55 10.16 28.42
CA LEU A 76 6.68 11.10 29.14
C LEU A 76 7.29 11.61 30.46
N GLU A 77 8.09 10.80 31.16
CA GLU A 77 8.81 11.23 32.38
C GLU A 77 9.96 12.21 32.11
N ARG A 78 10.39 12.37 30.85
CA ARG A 78 11.44 13.30 30.45
C ARG A 78 10.93 14.69 30.06
N TYR A 79 9.61 14.90 30.03
CA TYR A 79 8.95 16.17 29.75
C TYR A 79 8.04 16.58 30.91
#